data_AF-A0ABD2SRN4-F1
#
_entry.id   AF-A0ABD2SRN4-F1
#
_cell.length_a   1.000
_cell.length_b   1.000
_cell.length_c   1.000
_cell.angle_alpha   90.00
_cell.angle_beta   90.00
_cell.angle_gamma   90.00
#
_symmetry.space_group_name_H-M   'P 1'
#
loop_
_entity.id
_entity.type
_entity.pdbx_description
1 polymer ?
#
loop_
_entity_poly.entity_id
_entity_poly.type
_entity_poly.pdbx_seq_one_letter_code
_entity_poly.pdbx_strand_id
1 'polypeptide(L)'
;MRLMQVPQRLYSLDELKLNGIEAISLLSPVDATLGAIERNLQIAAILSGSAAWYALDLSPQQILFVSLGVLFLWTLDLVSFNGGIGTLVLDTIGHTFSQKYHNRVIQHEAGHFLIAYLLGILPKGYTLTSLDALKKEGSLNIQAGTAFVDFEFIEEVGK
;
A
#
# COMPACT_ATOMS: atom_id res chain seq x y z
N MET A 1 29.38 20.82 -14.24
CA MET A 1 27.93 20.53 -14.26
C MET A 1 27.26 21.50 -13.28
N ARG A 2 26.58 22.54 -13.77
CA ARG A 2 25.89 23.52 -12.91
C ARG A 2 24.60 22.86 -12.42
N LEU A 3 24.49 22.59 -11.13
CA LEU A 3 23.21 22.25 -10.50
C LEU A 3 22.33 23.50 -10.60
N MET A 4 21.44 23.54 -11.60
CA MET A 4 20.43 24.59 -11.68
C MET A 4 19.45 24.33 -10.55
N GLN A 5 19.55 25.13 -9.49
CA GLN A 5 18.61 25.08 -8.37
C GLN A 5 17.25 25.52 -8.92
N VAL A 6 16.31 24.57 -8.98
CA VAL A 6 14.94 24.86 -9.42
C VAL A 6 14.33 25.79 -8.36
N PRO A 7 13.93 27.02 -8.73
CA PRO A 7 13.32 27.93 -7.76
C PRO A 7 12.00 27.33 -7.27
N GLN A 8 11.85 27.21 -5.95
CA GLN A 8 10.58 26.83 -5.33
C GLN A 8 9.56 27.94 -5.61
N ARG A 9 8.59 27.65 -6.48
CA ARG A 9 7.34 28.41 -6.55
C ARG A 9 6.30 27.60 -5.82
N LEU A 10 5.62 28.21 -4.85
CA LEU A 10 4.47 27.63 -4.19
C LEU A 10 3.31 27.65 -5.18
N TYR A 11 3.06 26.53 -5.84
CA TYR A 11 1.86 26.33 -6.67
C TYR A 11 0.71 25.89 -5.76
N SER A 12 -0.54 26.21 -6.12
CA SER A 12 -1.67 25.46 -5.58
C SER A 12 -1.85 24.14 -6.35
N LEU A 13 -2.54 23.15 -5.75
CA LEU A 13 -2.80 21.86 -6.41
C LEU A 13 -3.52 22.02 -7.76
N ASP A 14 -4.41 23.00 -7.86
CA ASP A 14 -5.20 23.29 -9.08
C ASP A 14 -4.37 24.01 -10.16
N GLU A 15 -3.34 24.76 -9.76
CA GLU A 15 -2.43 25.46 -10.66
C GLU A 15 -1.29 24.56 -11.18
N LEU A 16 -0.96 23.50 -10.45
CA LEU A 16 0.17 22.63 -10.77
C LEU A 16 -0.19 21.64 -11.88
N LYS A 17 0.13 22.01 -13.13
CA LYS A 17 0.04 21.12 -14.30
C LYS A 17 1.43 20.63 -14.70
N LEU A 18 1.69 19.33 -14.52
CA LEU A 18 2.95 18.69 -14.88
C LEU A 18 2.89 18.22 -16.34
N ASN A 19 3.35 19.06 -17.27
CA ASN A 19 3.34 18.75 -18.71
C ASN A 19 1.94 18.37 -19.25
N GLY A 20 0.90 19.05 -18.76
CA GLY A 20 -0.50 18.78 -19.15
C GLY A 20 -1.16 17.65 -18.37
N ILE A 21 -0.46 17.00 -17.44
CA ILE A 21 -1.02 16.03 -16.51
C ILE A 21 -1.50 16.77 -15.25
N GLU A 22 -2.73 16.50 -14.84
CA GLU A 22 -3.28 17.00 -13.59
C GLU A 22 -2.57 16.33 -12.40
N ALA A 23 -2.09 17.14 -11.45
CA ALA A 23 -1.42 16.65 -10.25
C ALA A 23 -2.28 15.62 -9.49
N ILE A 24 -3.61 15.81 -9.46
CA ILE A 24 -4.56 14.92 -8.79
C ILE A 24 -4.56 13.51 -9.40
N SER A 25 -4.36 13.39 -10.71
CA SER A 25 -4.31 12.11 -11.40
C SER A 25 -3.07 11.28 -11.02
N LEU A 26 -1.96 11.95 -10.67
CA LEU A 26 -0.74 11.30 -10.18
C LEU A 26 -0.89 10.77 -8.74
N LEU A 27 -1.76 11.40 -7.94
CA LEU A 27 -2.00 11.04 -6.54
C LEU A 27 -3.09 9.98 -6.36
N SER A 28 -3.80 9.59 -7.42
CA SER A 28 -4.87 8.59 -7.36
C SER A 28 -4.95 7.70 -8.61
N PRO A 29 -3.84 7.06 -9.02
CA PRO A 29 -3.86 6.16 -10.16
C PRO A 29 -4.76 4.95 -9.86
N VAL A 30 -5.62 4.59 -10.82
CA VAL A 30 -6.44 3.38 -10.71
C VAL A 30 -5.52 2.15 -10.79
N ASP A 31 -5.41 1.41 -9.70
CA ASP A 31 -4.68 0.14 -9.66
C ASP A 31 -5.63 -1.06 -9.52
N ALA A 32 -5.51 -1.99 -10.45
CA ALA A 32 -6.23 -3.27 -10.44
C ALA A 32 -5.30 -4.46 -10.18
N THR A 33 -4.00 -4.23 -9.97
CA THR A 33 -3.01 -5.31 -9.86
C THR A 33 -3.14 -6.06 -8.54
N LEU A 34 -3.31 -5.38 -7.41
CA LEU A 34 -3.52 -6.03 -6.11
C LEU A 34 -4.81 -6.88 -6.11
N GLY A 35 -5.92 -6.34 -6.61
CA GLY A 35 -7.18 -7.09 -6.72
C GLY A 35 -7.10 -8.30 -7.65
N ALA A 36 -6.22 -8.27 -8.67
CA ALA A 36 -5.94 -9.45 -9.49
C ALA A 36 -5.13 -10.51 -8.74
N ILE A 37 -4.19 -10.10 -7.90
CA ILE A 37 -3.39 -11.00 -7.05
C ILE A 37 -4.28 -11.66 -6.00
N GLU A 38 -5.13 -10.88 -5.32
CA GLU A 38 -6.09 -11.39 -4.35
C GLU A 38 -7.01 -12.44 -4.97
N ARG A 39 -7.61 -12.15 -6.13
CA ARG A 39 -8.47 -13.11 -6.84
C ARG A 39 -7.72 -14.40 -7.18
N ASN A 40 -6.48 -14.30 -7.66
CA ASN A 40 -5.68 -15.48 -7.98
C ASN A 40 -5.35 -16.31 -6.74
N LEU A 41 -5.07 -15.67 -5.60
CA LEU A 41 -4.87 -16.34 -4.32
C LEU A 41 -6.15 -17.04 -3.84
N GLN A 42 -7.32 -16.42 -3.98
CA GLN A 42 -8.59 -17.06 -3.65
C GLN A 42 -8.84 -18.31 -4.51
N ILE A 43 -8.59 -18.23 -5.82
CA ILE A 43 -8.68 -19.39 -6.72
C ILE A 43 -7.70 -20.48 -6.28
N ALA A 44 -6.45 -20.13 -5.99
CA ALA A 44 -5.43 -21.07 -5.52
C ALA A 44 -5.82 -21.72 -4.17
N ALA A 45 -6.43 -20.96 -3.25
CA ALA A 45 -6.90 -21.45 -1.97
C ALA A 45 -8.04 -22.48 -2.14
N ILE A 46 -8.99 -22.23 -3.05
CA ILE A 46 -10.07 -23.17 -3.36
C ILE A 46 -9.51 -24.46 -3.97
N LEU A 47 -8.60 -24.33 -4.95
CA LEU A 47 -7.99 -25.49 -5.61
C LEU A 47 -7.14 -26.31 -4.64
N SER A 48 -6.30 -25.67 -3.83
CA SER A 48 -5.47 -26.33 -2.82
C SER A 48 -6.31 -26.95 -1.69
N GLY A 49 -7.38 -26.28 -1.25
CA GLY A 49 -8.32 -26.83 -0.28
C GLY A 49 -9.03 -28.08 -0.81
N SER A 50 -9.46 -28.06 -2.08
CA SER A 50 -10.07 -29.21 -2.74
C SER A 50 -9.08 -30.37 -2.90
N ALA A 51 -7.84 -30.08 -3.30
CA ALA A 51 -6.78 -31.07 -3.39
C ALA A 51 -6.42 -31.67 -2.01
N ALA A 52 -6.36 -30.84 -0.97
CA ALA A 52 -6.09 -31.28 0.40
C ALA A 52 -7.22 -32.15 0.95
N TRP A 53 -8.47 -31.83 0.64
CA TRP A 53 -9.60 -32.70 0.96
C TRP A 53 -9.40 -34.09 0.34
N TYR A 54 -9.15 -34.15 -0.97
CA TYR A 54 -8.96 -35.43 -1.66
C TYR A 54 -7.71 -36.20 -1.18
N ALA A 55 -6.58 -35.52 -0.95
CA ALA A 55 -5.31 -36.16 -0.61
C ALA A 55 -5.22 -36.62 0.85
N LEU A 56 -5.96 -35.98 1.76
CA LEU A 56 -5.91 -36.28 3.20
C LEU A 56 -7.17 -37.02 3.69
N ASP A 57 -8.06 -37.41 2.79
CA ASP A 57 -9.35 -38.07 3.09
C ASP A 57 -10.11 -37.37 4.23
N LEU A 58 -10.18 -36.04 4.18
CA LEU A 58 -10.78 -35.24 5.24
C LEU A 58 -12.26 -35.58 5.40
N SER A 59 -12.66 -35.91 6.62
CA SER A 59 -14.06 -36.15 6.97
C SER A 59 -14.89 -34.85 6.92
N PRO A 60 -16.22 -34.92 6.69
CA PRO A 60 -17.08 -33.75 6.71
C PRO A 60 -17.01 -32.95 8.01
N GLN A 61 -16.80 -33.62 9.15
CA GLN A 61 -16.65 -32.98 10.46
C GLN A 61 -15.34 -32.18 10.55
N GLN A 62 -14.23 -32.72 10.04
CA GLN A 62 -12.95 -32.01 9.99
C GLN A 62 -13.02 -30.78 9.08
N ILE A 63 -13.67 -30.90 7.92
CA ILE A 63 -13.88 -29.77 7.01
C ILE A 63 -14.65 -28.65 7.73
N LEU A 64 -15.74 -28.99 8.44
CA LEU A 64 -16.51 -28.03 9.22
C LEU A 64 -15.64 -27.30 10.25
N PHE A 65 -14.83 -28.03 11.03
CA PHE A 65 -13.95 -27.41 12.03
C PHE A 65 -12.87 -26.52 11.41
N VAL A 66 -12.28 -26.93 10.29
CA VAL A 66 -11.31 -26.10 9.55
C VAL A 66 -11.97 -24.83 9.04
N SER A 67 -13.15 -24.93 8.42
CA SER A 67 -13.90 -23.76 7.92
C SER A 67 -14.27 -22.80 9.04
N LEU A 68 -14.73 -23.32 10.19
CA LEU A 68 -15.03 -22.50 11.37
C LEU A 68 -13.76 -21.83 11.92
N GLY A 69 -12.64 -22.54 11.97
CA GLY A 69 -11.36 -21.98 12.39
C GLY A 69 -10.89 -20.85 11.49
N VAL A 70 -10.96 -21.04 10.16
CA VAL A 70 -10.61 -20.00 9.18
C VAL A 70 -11.56 -18.80 9.30
N LEU A 71 -12.87 -19.02 9.40
CA LEU A 71 -13.86 -17.95 9.56
C LEU A 71 -13.64 -17.15 10.86
N PHE A 72 -13.30 -17.85 11.93
CA PHE A 72 -12.95 -17.24 13.20
C PHE A 72 -11.72 -16.35 13.08
N LEU A 73 -10.62 -16.86 12.51
CA LEU A 73 -9.41 -16.06 12.30
C LEU A 73 -9.67 -14.84 11.39
N TRP A 74 -10.47 -15.01 10.33
CA TRP A 74 -10.89 -13.91 9.47
C TRP A 74 -11.66 -12.84 10.24
N THR A 75 -12.62 -13.28 11.06
CA THR A 75 -13.46 -12.36 11.85
C THR A 75 -12.65 -11.67 12.94
N LEU A 76 -11.71 -12.39 13.57
CA LEU A 76 -10.78 -11.80 14.52
C LEU A 76 -9.93 -10.69 13.89
N ASP A 77 -9.41 -10.91 12.67
CA ASP A 77 -8.66 -9.88 11.96
C ASP A 77 -9.52 -8.66 11.62
N LEU A 78 -10.73 -8.91 11.10
CA LEU A 78 -11.66 -7.83 10.74
C LEU A 78 -12.08 -6.99 11.94
N VAL A 79 -12.36 -7.61 13.09
CA VAL A 79 -12.84 -6.91 14.29
C VAL A 79 -11.70 -6.30 15.11
N SER A 80 -10.57 -7.01 15.24
CA SER A 80 -9.49 -6.59 16.15
C SER A 80 -8.47 -5.68 15.45
N PHE A 81 -8.24 -5.88 14.15
CA PHE A 81 -7.22 -5.19 13.38
C PHE A 81 -7.76 -4.49 12.14
N ASN A 82 -9.09 -4.40 12.00
CA ASN A 82 -9.76 -3.78 10.85
C ASN A 82 -9.35 -4.40 9.49
N GLY A 83 -8.98 -5.70 9.50
CA GLY A 83 -8.47 -6.40 8.33
C GLY A 83 -6.97 -6.16 8.02
N GLY A 84 -6.24 -5.52 8.94
CA GLY A 84 -4.84 -5.15 8.74
C GLY A 84 -3.89 -6.33 8.54
N ILE A 85 -4.15 -7.50 9.15
CA ILE A 85 -3.28 -8.67 8.94
C ILE A 85 -3.47 -9.22 7.53
N GLY A 86 -4.72 -9.35 7.08
CA GLY A 86 -5.04 -9.79 5.72
C GLY A 86 -4.44 -8.87 4.66
N THR A 87 -4.58 -7.55 4.81
CA THR A 87 -3.99 -6.58 3.87
C THR A 87 -2.48 -6.63 3.86
N LEU A 88 -1.83 -6.75 5.03
CA LEU A 88 -0.37 -6.88 5.11
C LEU A 88 0.15 -8.15 4.42
N VAL A 89 -0.53 -9.28 4.57
CA VAL A 89 -0.17 -10.53 3.89
C VAL A 89 -0.34 -10.37 2.38
N LEU A 90 -1.48 -9.84 1.93
CA LEU A 90 -1.75 -9.61 0.50
C LEU A 90 -0.72 -8.67 -0.12
N ASP A 91 -0.39 -7.57 0.57
CA ASP A 91 0.59 -6.59 0.12
C ASP A 91 2.01 -7.18 0.06
N THR A 92 2.40 -7.95 1.07
CA THR A 92 3.70 -8.65 1.11
C THR A 92 3.83 -9.64 -0.06
N ILE A 93 2.77 -10.43 -0.33
CA ILE A 93 2.73 -11.33 -1.50
C ILE A 93 2.77 -10.50 -2.79
N GLY A 94 2.02 -9.41 -2.86
CA GLY A 94 1.99 -8.51 -4.00
C GLY A 94 3.38 -8.00 -4.38
N HIS A 95 4.12 -7.48 -3.40
CA HIS A 95 5.48 -6.99 -3.59
C HIS A 95 6.48 -8.10 -3.92
N THR A 96 6.29 -9.30 -3.38
CA THR A 96 7.21 -10.44 -3.60
C THR A 96 7.03 -11.07 -4.98
N PHE A 97 5.80 -11.19 -5.47
CA PHE A 97 5.47 -11.93 -6.69
C PHE A 97 5.23 -11.04 -7.91
N SER A 98 4.87 -9.76 -7.72
CA SER A 98 4.52 -8.85 -8.81
C SER A 98 5.45 -7.63 -8.85
N GLN A 99 6.45 -7.69 -9.72
CA GLN A 99 7.31 -6.53 -10.00
C GLN A 99 6.50 -5.33 -10.53
N LYS A 100 5.41 -5.60 -11.24
CA LYS A 100 4.49 -4.56 -11.75
C LYS A 100 3.83 -3.81 -10.59
N TYR A 101 3.33 -4.52 -9.59
CA TYR A 101 2.73 -3.91 -8.40
C TYR A 101 3.77 -3.10 -7.62
N HIS A 102 4.94 -3.69 -7.35
CA HIS A 102 6.04 -3.01 -6.68
C HIS A 102 6.45 -1.70 -7.38
N ASN A 103 6.65 -1.73 -8.70
CA ASN A 103 7.01 -0.52 -9.45
C ASN A 103 5.90 0.53 -9.45
N ARG A 104 4.63 0.12 -9.44
CA ARG A 104 3.47 1.04 -9.39
C ARG A 104 3.41 1.78 -8.06
N VAL A 105 3.56 1.06 -6.94
CA VAL A 105 3.58 1.67 -5.60
C VAL A 105 4.73 2.67 -5.48
N ILE A 106 5.94 2.30 -5.94
CA ILE A 106 7.08 3.24 -5.94
C ILE A 106 6.77 4.50 -6.75
N GLN A 107 6.19 4.36 -7.94
CA GLN A 107 5.83 5.51 -8.78
C GLN A 107 4.74 6.38 -8.12
N HIS A 108 3.78 5.76 -7.44
CA HIS A 108 2.71 6.44 -6.71
C HIS A 108 3.26 7.27 -5.55
N GLU A 109 4.09 6.67 -4.68
CA GLU A 109 4.73 7.38 -3.56
C GLU A 109 5.72 8.45 -4.03
N ALA A 110 6.44 8.21 -5.14
CA ALA A 110 7.29 9.22 -5.76
C ALA A 110 6.48 10.39 -6.32
N GLY A 111 5.25 10.15 -6.77
CA GLY A 111 4.28 11.19 -7.15
C GLY A 111 3.91 12.07 -5.96
N HIS A 112 3.52 11.46 -4.83
CA HIS A 112 3.26 12.17 -3.57
C HIS A 112 4.45 13.03 -3.13
N PHE A 113 5.66 12.46 -3.19
CA PHE A 113 6.90 13.18 -2.88
C PHE A 113 7.11 14.38 -3.80
N LEU A 114 6.98 14.18 -5.12
CA LEU A 114 7.20 15.24 -6.11
C LEU A 114 6.21 16.40 -5.94
N ILE A 115 4.93 16.10 -5.78
CA ILE A 115 3.90 17.11 -5.60
C ILE A 115 4.12 17.87 -4.30
N ALA A 116 4.35 17.19 -3.18
CA ALA A 116 4.62 17.86 -1.91
C ALA A 116 5.83 18.79 -1.99
N TYR A 117 6.93 18.34 -2.61
CA TYR A 117 8.11 19.17 -2.81
C TYR A 117 7.81 20.44 -3.62
N LEU A 118 7.00 20.32 -4.69
CA LEU A 118 6.58 21.45 -5.53
C LEU A 118 5.61 22.40 -4.83
N LEU A 119 4.81 21.90 -3.88
CA LEU A 119 3.96 22.71 -3.00
C LEU A 119 4.72 23.34 -1.84
N GLY A 120 6.03 23.09 -1.71
CA GLY A 120 6.85 23.61 -0.62
C GLY A 120 6.78 22.81 0.68
N ILE A 121 6.11 21.66 0.68
CA ILE A 121 5.97 20.79 1.86
C ILE A 121 7.15 19.83 1.89
N LEU A 122 7.93 19.85 2.97
CA LEU A 122 9.12 19.01 3.10
C LEU A 122 8.74 17.55 3.44
N PRO A 123 9.22 16.55 2.67
CA PRO A 123 9.03 15.15 2.99
C PRO A 123 9.90 14.73 4.18
N LYS A 124 9.30 14.07 5.16
CA LYS A 124 9.94 13.54 6.38
C LYS A 124 10.37 12.08 6.21
N GLY A 125 9.60 11.30 5.47
CA GLY A 125 9.86 9.87 5.31
C GLY A 125 8.89 9.22 4.33
N TYR A 126 9.15 7.96 4.01
CA TYR A 126 8.28 7.16 3.16
C TYR A 126 8.29 5.69 3.60
N THR A 127 7.17 5.02 3.33
CA THR A 127 6.93 3.60 3.49
C THR A 127 6.43 3.06 2.16
N LEU A 128 7.09 2.03 1.63
CA LEU A 128 6.75 1.47 0.31
C LEU A 128 5.94 0.19 0.40
N THR A 129 5.81 -0.38 1.59
CA THR A 129 5.11 -1.64 1.85
C THR A 129 4.42 -1.56 3.21
N SER A 130 3.35 -2.34 3.37
CA SER A 130 2.60 -2.44 4.63
C SER A 130 3.48 -2.98 5.76
N LEU A 131 4.41 -3.88 5.41
CA LEU A 131 5.38 -4.42 6.35
C LEU A 131 6.38 -3.35 6.82
N ASP A 132 6.81 -2.44 5.94
CA ASP A 132 7.66 -1.32 6.32
C ASP A 132 6.90 -0.32 7.19
N ALA A 133 5.62 -0.06 6.89
CA ALA A 133 4.75 0.77 7.72
C ALA A 133 4.56 0.16 9.12
N LEU A 134 4.37 -1.16 9.22
CA LEU A 134 4.30 -1.85 10.50
C LEU A 134 5.60 -1.72 11.29
N LYS A 135 6.76 -1.91 10.65
CA LYS A 135 8.07 -1.85 11.33
C LYS A 135 8.46 -0.45 11.77
N LYS A 136 8.16 0.56 10.96
CA LYS A 136 8.56 1.95 11.21
C LYS A 136 7.55 2.69 12.08
N GLU A 137 6.26 2.45 11.88
CA GLU A 137 5.18 3.26 12.45
C GLU A 137 4.22 2.45 13.32
N GLY A 138 4.35 1.12 13.39
CA GLY A 138 3.44 0.26 14.15
C GLY A 138 2.04 0.15 13.54
N SER A 139 1.87 0.58 12.29
CA SER A 139 0.57 0.60 11.62
C SER A 139 0.34 -0.67 10.81
N LEU A 140 -0.80 -1.32 11.03
CA LEU A 140 -1.21 -2.54 10.33
C LEU A 140 -2.15 -2.29 9.15
N ASN A 141 -2.72 -1.08 9.03
CA ASN A 141 -3.78 -0.79 8.05
C ASN A 141 -3.37 0.24 7.00
N ILE A 142 -2.06 0.36 6.76
CA ILE A 142 -1.49 1.28 5.77
C ILE A 142 -0.70 0.45 4.78
N GLN A 143 -0.99 0.63 3.49
CA GLN A 143 -0.36 -0.13 2.41
C GLN A 143 1.00 0.44 2.01
N ALA A 144 1.07 1.75 1.89
CA ALA A 144 2.25 2.56 1.66
C ALA A 144 1.90 4.00 2.05
N GLY A 145 2.89 4.87 2.14
CA GLY A 145 2.63 6.28 2.37
C GLY A 145 3.88 7.13 2.54
N THR A 146 3.73 8.41 2.23
CA THR A 146 4.71 9.47 2.49
C THR A 146 4.32 10.30 3.72
N ALA A 147 5.27 10.52 4.62
CA ALA A 147 5.13 11.42 5.75
C ALA A 147 5.75 12.79 5.43
N PHE A 148 5.12 13.86 5.87
CA PHE A 148 5.55 15.23 5.65
C PHE A 148 5.86 15.94 6.95
N VAL A 149 6.70 16.96 6.84
CA VAL A 149 7.05 17.86 7.93
C VAL A 149 6.00 18.98 8.00
N ASP A 150 5.64 19.38 9.21
CA ASP A 150 4.64 20.44 9.42
C ASP A 150 5.18 21.82 9.03
N PHE A 151 4.27 22.74 8.69
CA PHE A 151 4.58 24.11 8.32
C PHE A 151 5.33 24.85 9.43
N GLU A 152 5.04 24.57 10.71
CA GLU A 152 5.75 25.15 11.85
C GLU A 152 7.26 24.86 11.80
N PHE A 153 7.66 23.63 11.46
CA PHE A 153 9.08 23.29 11.32
C PHE A 153 9.69 23.98 10.11
N ILE A 154 8.96 24.11 9.00
CA ILE A 154 9.44 24.83 7.81
C ILE A 154 9.75 26.29 8.15
N GLU A 155 8.89 26.95 8.96
CA GLU A 155 9.15 28.30 9.46
C GLU A 155 10.36 28.38 10.40
N GLU A 156 10.62 27.33 11.19
CA GLU A 156 11.78 27.26 12.09
C GLU A 156 13.12 27.20 11.33
N VAL A 157 13.22 26.33 10.32
CA VAL A 157 14.44 26.18 9.48
C VAL A 157 14.57 27.22 8.38
N GLY A 158 13.49 27.92 8.03
CA GLY A 158 13.47 28.98 7.01
C GLY A 158 14.12 30.31 7.43
N LYS A 159 14.90 30.33 8.51
CA LYS A 159 15.65 31.50 9.00
C LYS A 159 16.99 31.69 8.31
#